data_AF-A0A2X1P406-F1
#
_entry.id   AF-A0A2X1P406-F1
#
_cell.length_a   1.000
_cell.length_b   1.000
_cell.length_c   1.000
_cell.angle_alpha   90.00
_cell.angle_beta   90.00
_cell.angle_gamma   90.00
#
_symmetry.space_group_name_H-M   'P 1'
#
loop_
_entity.id
_entity.type
_entity.pdbx_description
1 polymer ?
#
loop_
_entity_poly.entity_id
_entity_poly.type
_entity_poly.pdbx_seq_one_letter_code
_entity_poly.pdbx_strand_id
1 'polypeptide(L)'
;MDALKRHHGAAQVTNVDVPGLVAELANHLSPSRLQAILGDVCHIREQLMSVTGINRELLITDLLLRIEHYCNRALCYRFLIFKRDIMFLVDSHCHLDGLDYESLHKDVDDVLAKAAARDVKFCLAVATTLPGYLHMRDLVGERDNVVFSCGVHPLNQNDPYDVEDLRRLAAEEGVVALGETGLDYYYTPETKVRQQESFIHHIQIGRELNKPVIVHTRDARADTLAILREEKVTDCGGVLHCFTEDRENGG
;
A
#
# COMPACT_ATOMS: atom_id res chain seq x y z
N MET A 1 15.08 13.95 11.39
CA MET A 1 15.64 15.25 10.97
C MET A 1 17.02 15.54 11.56
N ASP A 2 17.21 15.44 12.89
CA ASP A 2 18.55 15.68 13.50
C ASP A 2 19.60 14.61 13.18
N ALA A 3 19.18 13.39 12.84
CA ALA A 3 20.06 12.34 12.31
C ALA A 3 20.67 12.72 10.95
N LEU A 4 19.91 13.38 10.07
CA LEU A 4 20.39 13.91 8.78
C LEU A 4 21.40 15.06 8.98
N LYS A 5 21.15 15.96 9.95
CA LYS A 5 22.04 17.11 10.22
C LYS A 5 23.42 16.69 10.74
N ARG A 6 23.49 15.62 11.54
CA ARG A 6 24.77 15.04 12.01
C ARG A 6 25.57 14.40 10.88
N HIS A 7 24.89 13.79 9.92
CA HIS A 7 25.52 13.20 8.73
C HIS A 7 26.23 14.24 7.85
N HIS A 8 25.90 15.53 7.98
CA HIS A 8 26.50 16.65 7.24
C HIS A 8 27.42 17.55 8.09
N GLY A 9 27.94 17.05 9.23
CA GLY A 9 29.02 17.74 9.96
C GLY A 9 28.59 18.92 10.83
N ALA A 10 27.31 19.05 11.18
CA ALA A 10 26.85 20.07 12.11
C ALA A 10 27.32 19.74 13.56
N ALA A 11 28.17 20.60 14.13
CA ALA A 11 28.81 20.39 15.44
C ALA A 11 27.91 20.70 16.66
N GLN A 12 26.73 21.30 16.46
CA GLN A 12 25.77 21.58 17.53
C GLN A 12 24.34 21.22 17.10
N VAL A 13 23.68 20.41 17.92
CA VAL A 13 22.29 20.00 17.77
C VAL A 13 21.49 20.58 18.93
N THR A 14 21.14 21.85 18.83
CA THR A 14 20.04 22.46 19.59
C THR A 14 19.46 23.57 18.73
N ASN A 15 18.18 23.47 18.38
CA ASN A 15 17.42 24.64 17.94
C ASN A 15 17.62 25.73 19.02
N VAL A 16 18.29 26.82 18.67
CA VAL A 16 18.77 27.84 19.62
C VAL A 16 17.62 28.50 20.41
N ASP A 17 16.37 28.32 19.96
CA ASP A 17 15.18 28.94 20.55
C ASP A 17 14.22 27.98 21.28
N VAL A 18 14.59 26.72 21.52
CA VAL A 18 13.70 25.75 22.22
C VAL A 18 13.24 26.26 23.60
N PRO A 19 14.12 26.80 24.47
CA PRO A 19 13.68 27.26 25.79
C PRO A 19 12.67 28.41 25.71
N GLY A 20 12.84 29.34 24.76
CA GLY A 20 11.93 30.47 24.56
C GLY A 20 10.57 30.02 24.05
N LEU A 21 10.56 29.13 23.04
CA LEU A 21 9.34 28.55 22.49
C LEU A 21 8.56 27.71 23.53
N VAL A 22 9.27 26.92 24.32
CA VAL A 22 8.67 26.12 25.40
C VAL A 22 8.04 27.03 26.46
N ALA A 23 8.70 28.13 26.84
CA ALA A 23 8.16 29.08 27.80
C ALA A 23 6.91 29.79 27.26
N GLU A 24 6.90 30.19 25.98
CA GLU A 24 5.74 30.81 25.33
C GLU A 24 4.54 29.84 25.25
N LEU A 25 4.76 28.61 24.80
CA LEU A 25 3.72 27.59 24.74
C LEU A 25 3.16 27.22 26.12
N ALA A 26 4.03 27.11 27.14
CA ALA A 26 3.62 26.80 28.51
C ALA A 26 2.66 27.86 29.09
N ASN A 27 2.86 29.13 28.74
CA ASN A 27 1.98 30.23 29.18
C ASN A 27 0.59 30.21 28.52
N HIS A 28 0.41 29.48 27.42
CA HIS A 28 -0.85 29.40 26.67
C HIS A 28 -1.64 28.10 26.92
N LEU A 29 -1.10 27.17 27.71
CA LEU A 29 -1.76 25.90 28.03
C LEU A 29 -2.42 25.94 29.42
N SER A 30 -3.70 25.58 29.50
CA SER A 30 -4.37 25.44 30.79
C SER A 30 -3.82 24.23 31.57
N PRO A 31 -3.90 24.23 32.92
CA PRO A 31 -3.51 23.07 33.74
C PRO A 31 -4.15 21.76 33.29
N SER A 32 -5.41 21.79 32.85
CA SER A 32 -6.13 20.64 32.31
C SER A 32 -5.53 20.10 31.00
N ARG A 33 -5.05 20.98 30.11
CA ARG A 33 -4.38 20.59 28.86
C ARG A 33 -3.00 20.03 29.12
N LEU A 34 -2.25 20.63 30.04
CA LEU A 34 -0.96 20.10 30.48
C LEU A 34 -1.11 18.70 31.08
N GLN A 35 -2.14 18.49 31.90
CA GLN A 35 -2.45 17.18 32.47
C GLN A 35 -2.81 16.14 31.39
N ALA A 36 -3.56 16.53 30.36
CA ALA A 36 -3.88 15.65 29.22
C ALA A 36 -2.63 15.28 28.41
N ILE A 37 -1.79 16.26 28.08
CA ILE A 37 -0.50 16.02 27.39
C ILE A 37 0.37 15.05 28.20
N LEU A 38 0.52 15.28 29.50
CA LEU A 38 1.31 14.41 30.37
C LEU A 38 0.72 13.00 30.48
N GLY A 39 -0.61 12.89 30.51
CA GLY A 39 -1.30 11.60 30.48
C GLY A 39 -0.99 10.81 29.22
N ASP A 40 -1.13 11.44 28.05
CA ASP A 40 -0.85 10.80 26.76
C ASP A 40 0.62 10.43 26.58
N VAL A 41 1.54 11.30 27.00
CA VAL A 41 2.99 11.01 26.97
C VAL A 41 3.31 9.80 27.86
N CYS A 42 2.75 9.72 29.06
CA CYS A 42 2.94 8.58 29.96
C CYS A 42 2.35 7.30 29.39
N HIS A 43 1.13 7.36 28.86
CA HIS A 43 0.44 6.22 28.27
C HIS A 43 1.20 5.66 27.06
N ILE A 44 1.62 6.53 26.15
CA ILE A 44 2.39 6.11 24.98
C ILE A 44 3.77 5.61 25.39
N ARG A 45 4.43 6.20 26.39
CA ARG A 45 5.69 5.66 26.92
C ARG A 45 5.53 4.22 27.38
N GLU A 46 4.44 3.89 28.08
CA GLU A 46 4.16 2.52 28.51
C GLU A 46 3.94 1.57 27.32
N GLN A 47 3.18 2.01 26.31
CA GLN A 47 2.99 1.24 25.07
C GLN A 47 4.31 1.06 24.30
N LEU A 48 5.18 2.07 24.30
CA LEU A 48 6.48 2.05 23.64
C LEU A 48 7.45 1.02 24.25
N MET A 49 7.23 0.58 25.50
CA MET A 49 8.03 -0.47 26.13
C MET A 49 7.73 -1.88 25.57
N SER A 50 6.58 -2.07 24.93
CA SER A 50 6.13 -3.38 24.40
C SER A 50 6.05 -3.44 22.87
N VAL A 51 6.31 -2.33 22.16
CA VAL A 51 6.23 -2.24 20.69
C VAL A 51 7.58 -1.91 20.03
N THR A 52 7.87 -2.55 18.90
CA THR A 52 9.06 -2.31 18.06
C THR A 52 8.69 -1.96 16.61
N GLY A 53 9.62 -1.50 15.78
CA GLY A 53 9.41 -1.28 14.34
C GLY A 53 8.35 -0.21 13.97
N ILE A 54 7.60 -0.43 12.89
CA ILE A 54 6.60 0.52 12.34
C ILE A 54 5.52 0.92 13.35
N ASN A 55 5.08 0.01 14.22
CA ASN A 55 4.10 0.31 15.27
C ASN A 55 4.60 1.38 16.25
N ARG A 56 5.92 1.46 16.47
CA ARG A 56 6.55 2.50 17.29
C ARG A 56 6.54 3.85 16.58
N GLU A 57 6.77 3.90 15.27
CA GLU A 57 6.67 5.14 14.48
C GLU A 57 5.23 5.67 14.40
N LEU A 58 4.25 4.78 14.23
CA LEU A 58 2.83 5.14 14.25
C LEU A 58 2.41 5.70 15.62
N LEU A 59 2.80 5.05 16.72
CA LEU A 59 2.51 5.54 18.08
C LEU A 59 3.15 6.91 18.37
N ILE A 60 4.38 7.13 17.90
CA ILE A 60 5.06 8.42 18.03
C ILE A 60 4.37 9.48 17.16
N THR A 61 3.97 9.14 15.94
CA THR A 61 3.27 10.07 15.03
C THR A 61 1.91 10.46 15.60
N ASP A 62 1.17 9.50 16.14
CA ASP A 62 -0.10 9.71 16.82
C ASP A 62 0.05 10.59 18.08
N LEU A 63 1.12 10.39 18.87
CA LEU A 63 1.46 11.31 19.97
C LEU A 63 1.70 12.74 19.48
N LEU A 64 2.46 12.91 18.40
CA LEU A 64 2.79 14.22 17.84
C LEU A 64 1.52 14.97 17.39
N LEU A 65 0.61 14.27 16.71
CA LEU A 65 -0.67 14.84 16.27
C LEU A 65 -1.57 15.22 17.46
N ARG A 66 -1.59 14.42 18.53
CA ARG A 66 -2.35 14.76 19.75
C ARG A 66 -1.76 15.97 20.48
N ILE A 67 -0.43 16.04 20.61
CA ILE A 67 0.26 17.20 21.18
C ILE A 67 -0.03 18.47 20.36
N GLU A 68 0.01 18.37 19.03
CA GLU A 68 -0.34 19.48 18.16
C GLU A 68 -1.78 19.96 18.39
N HIS A 69 -2.72 19.02 18.56
CA HIS A 69 -4.10 19.35 18.90
C HIS A 69 -4.23 20.09 20.24
N TYR A 70 -3.53 19.64 21.29
CA TYR A 70 -3.56 20.29 22.61
C TYR A 70 -3.02 21.73 22.58
N CYS A 71 -2.02 21.99 21.73
CA CYS A 71 -1.44 23.32 21.53
C CYS A 71 -2.36 24.28 20.75
N ASN A 72 -3.46 23.81 20.14
CA ASN A 72 -4.24 24.60 19.20
C ASN A 72 -5.55 25.19 19.79
N ARG A 73 -5.51 26.46 20.22
CA ARG A 73 -6.61 27.44 20.04
C ARG A 73 -5.98 28.83 19.88
N ALA A 74 -5.92 29.34 18.65
CA ALA A 74 -5.66 30.73 18.26
C ALA A 74 -4.23 31.26 17.98
N LEU A 75 -3.13 30.50 18.17
CA LEU A 75 -1.78 30.97 17.81
C LEU A 75 -1.20 30.45 16.48
N CYS A 76 -1.72 29.34 15.93
CA CYS A 76 -1.26 28.83 14.62
C CYS A 76 -1.90 29.49 13.38
N TYR A 77 -2.94 30.32 13.54
CA TYR A 77 -3.69 30.90 12.42
C TYR A 77 -2.90 31.88 11.53
N ARG A 78 -1.68 32.25 11.92
CA ARG A 78 -0.82 33.15 11.13
C ARG A 78 0.21 32.41 10.26
N PHE A 79 0.28 31.08 10.33
CA PHE A 79 1.24 30.28 9.55
C PHE A 79 0.62 29.13 8.73
N LEU A 80 -0.69 28.89 8.84
CA LEU A 80 -1.38 27.83 8.09
C LEU A 80 -2.57 28.41 7.32
N ILE A 81 -2.28 29.31 6.37
CA ILE A 81 -2.92 29.20 5.04
C ILE A 81 -2.08 28.19 4.26
N PHE A 82 -2.14 26.92 4.67
CA PHE A 82 -1.90 25.84 3.72
C PHE A 82 -3.25 25.37 3.26
N LYS A 83 -3.37 25.26 1.94
CA LYS A 83 -4.52 24.72 1.22
C LYS A 83 -5.03 23.48 1.95
N ARG A 84 -6.34 23.24 1.88
CA ARG A 84 -6.90 21.89 2.02
C ARG A 84 -6.01 20.98 1.17
N ASP A 85 -5.13 20.19 1.79
CA ASP A 85 -4.22 19.33 1.06
C ASP A 85 -5.12 18.44 0.19
N ILE A 86 -4.94 18.54 -1.12
CA ILE A 86 -5.67 17.73 -2.08
C ILE A 86 -5.16 16.30 -1.85
N MET A 87 -5.84 15.55 -0.98
CA MET A 87 -5.50 14.17 -0.70
C MET A 87 -5.67 13.37 -2.00
N PHE A 88 -4.64 12.66 -2.42
CA PHE A 88 -4.66 11.83 -3.63
C PHE A 88 -4.38 10.41 -3.21
N LEU A 89 -5.43 9.59 -3.13
CA LEU A 89 -5.34 8.18 -2.79
C LEU A 89 -5.41 7.34 -4.06
N VAL A 90 -4.68 6.22 -4.02
CA VAL A 90 -4.69 5.21 -5.07
C VAL A 90 -5.25 3.93 -4.46
N ASP A 91 -6.28 3.38 -5.08
CA ASP A 91 -6.65 1.99 -4.82
C ASP A 91 -5.70 1.11 -5.63
N SER A 92 -4.68 0.56 -4.97
CA SER A 92 -3.62 -0.19 -5.63
C SER A 92 -4.04 -1.59 -6.05
N HIS A 93 -5.25 -2.05 -5.69
CA HIS A 93 -5.72 -3.38 -6.03
C HIS A 93 -7.23 -3.51 -5.87
N CYS A 94 -7.97 -3.50 -6.98
CA CYS A 94 -9.40 -3.76 -6.97
C CYS A 94 -9.86 -4.61 -8.16
N HIS A 95 -10.88 -5.44 -7.94
CA HIS A 95 -11.53 -6.22 -9.00
C HIS A 95 -12.77 -5.48 -9.48
N LEU A 96 -12.59 -4.52 -10.39
CA LEU A 96 -13.70 -3.72 -10.92
C LEU A 96 -14.74 -4.57 -11.67
N ASP A 97 -14.33 -5.68 -12.25
CA ASP A 97 -15.18 -6.68 -12.91
C ASP A 97 -16.00 -7.54 -11.94
N GLY A 98 -15.59 -7.60 -10.67
CA GLY A 98 -16.25 -8.36 -9.61
C GLY A 98 -17.23 -7.56 -8.74
N LEU A 99 -17.46 -6.27 -9.05
CA LEU A 99 -18.40 -5.43 -8.30
C LEU A 99 -19.87 -5.72 -8.66
N ASP A 100 -20.77 -5.46 -7.72
CA ASP A 100 -22.21 -5.59 -7.95
C ASP A 100 -22.76 -4.39 -8.73
N TYR A 101 -22.91 -4.57 -10.05
CA TYR A 101 -23.52 -3.61 -10.97
C TYR A 101 -25.04 -3.81 -11.16
N GLU A 102 -25.65 -4.77 -10.46
CA GLU A 102 -27.09 -5.01 -10.55
C GLU A 102 -27.85 -4.23 -9.47
N SER A 103 -27.27 -4.11 -8.28
CA SER A 103 -27.95 -3.52 -7.12
C SER A 103 -27.21 -2.36 -6.45
N LEU A 104 -25.87 -2.35 -6.49
CA LEU A 104 -25.06 -1.38 -5.73
C LEU A 104 -24.48 -0.25 -6.60
N HIS A 105 -24.07 -0.59 -7.82
CA HIS A 105 -23.42 0.32 -8.76
C HIS A 105 -24.18 0.38 -10.08
N LYS A 106 -24.25 1.56 -10.69
CA LYS A 106 -24.88 1.72 -12.01
C LYS A 106 -23.99 1.22 -13.14
N ASP A 107 -22.71 1.56 -13.07
CA ASP A 107 -21.67 1.31 -14.06
C ASP A 107 -20.30 1.65 -13.45
N VAL A 108 -19.22 1.46 -14.20
CA VAL A 108 -17.85 1.78 -13.78
C VAL A 108 -17.70 3.28 -13.48
N ASP A 109 -18.41 4.16 -14.20
CA ASP A 109 -18.36 5.62 -13.96
C ASP A 109 -18.89 5.96 -12.56
N ASP A 110 -20.01 5.35 -12.16
CA ASP A 110 -20.57 5.51 -10.82
C ASP A 110 -19.62 5.01 -9.72
N VAL A 111 -18.94 3.87 -9.94
CA VAL A 111 -17.91 3.37 -9.01
C VAL A 111 -16.79 4.40 -8.84
N LEU A 112 -16.22 4.88 -9.94
CA LEU A 112 -15.10 5.83 -9.92
C LEU A 112 -15.52 7.20 -9.37
N ALA A 113 -16.75 7.64 -9.62
CA ALA A 113 -17.29 8.87 -9.04
C ALA A 113 -17.44 8.76 -7.51
N LYS A 114 -17.95 7.63 -7.01
CA LYS A 114 -18.03 7.33 -5.58
C LYS A 114 -16.64 7.27 -4.92
N ALA A 115 -15.65 6.70 -5.62
CA ALA A 115 -14.25 6.66 -5.18
C ALA A 115 -13.64 8.08 -5.11
N ALA A 116 -13.81 8.87 -6.17
CA ALA A 116 -13.30 10.24 -6.27
C ALA A 116 -13.88 11.17 -5.19
N ALA A 117 -15.16 10.99 -4.82
CA ALA A 117 -15.80 11.71 -3.73
C ALA A 117 -15.13 11.48 -2.35
N ARG A 118 -14.28 10.46 -2.24
CA ARG A 118 -13.49 10.08 -1.05
C ARG A 118 -11.98 10.22 -1.28
N ASP A 119 -11.59 11.03 -2.27
CA ASP A 119 -10.20 11.30 -2.65
C ASP A 119 -9.41 10.11 -3.22
N VAL A 120 -10.07 8.97 -3.51
CA VAL A 120 -9.50 7.87 -4.30
C VAL A 120 -9.59 8.25 -5.77
N LYS A 121 -8.46 8.65 -6.35
CA LYS A 121 -8.37 9.31 -7.66
C LYS A 121 -7.76 8.44 -8.74
N PHE A 122 -7.24 7.27 -8.37
CA PHE A 122 -6.60 6.34 -9.29
C PHE A 122 -6.82 4.91 -8.82
N CYS A 123 -7.03 3.98 -9.75
CA CYS A 123 -7.27 2.57 -9.44
C CYS A 123 -6.37 1.66 -10.28
N LEU A 124 -5.88 0.58 -9.68
CA LEU A 124 -5.29 -0.54 -10.40
C LEU A 124 -6.31 -1.69 -10.40
N ALA A 125 -6.88 -1.95 -11.58
CA ALA A 125 -7.86 -3.00 -11.81
C ALA A 125 -7.15 -4.35 -12.06
N VAL A 126 -7.45 -5.35 -11.24
CA VAL A 126 -6.73 -6.62 -11.19
C VAL A 126 -7.53 -7.75 -11.81
N ALA A 127 -7.03 -8.31 -12.90
CA ALA A 127 -7.61 -9.51 -13.49
C ALA A 127 -7.09 -10.79 -12.81
N THR A 128 -7.94 -11.82 -12.78
CA THR A 128 -7.60 -13.12 -12.16
C THR A 128 -7.44 -14.26 -13.16
N THR A 129 -7.74 -14.02 -14.45
CA THR A 129 -7.53 -14.94 -15.59
C THR A 129 -7.29 -14.13 -16.88
N LEU A 130 -6.73 -14.75 -17.93
CA LEU A 130 -6.57 -14.07 -19.23
C LEU A 130 -7.90 -13.71 -19.91
N PRO A 131 -8.93 -14.59 -19.94
CA PRO A 131 -10.25 -14.19 -20.44
C PRO A 131 -10.91 -13.10 -19.59
N GLY A 132 -10.74 -13.17 -18.26
CA GLY A 132 -11.22 -12.14 -17.34
C GLY A 132 -10.53 -10.79 -17.58
N TYR A 133 -9.24 -10.78 -17.88
CA TYR A 133 -8.51 -9.58 -18.28
C TYR A 133 -9.11 -8.93 -19.54
N LEU A 134 -9.38 -9.72 -20.59
CA LEU A 134 -10.00 -9.20 -21.82
C LEU A 134 -11.39 -8.59 -21.52
N HIS A 135 -12.20 -9.30 -20.73
CA HIS A 135 -13.51 -8.79 -20.31
C HIS A 135 -13.39 -7.50 -19.48
N MET A 136 -12.43 -7.43 -18.55
CA MET A 136 -12.18 -6.25 -17.74
C MET A 136 -11.76 -5.05 -18.59
N ARG A 137 -10.91 -5.26 -19.61
CA ARG A 137 -10.53 -4.20 -20.56
C ARG A 137 -11.74 -3.68 -21.32
N ASP A 138 -12.62 -4.56 -21.78
CA ASP A 138 -13.86 -4.18 -22.49
C ASP A 138 -14.85 -3.43 -21.56
N LEU A 139 -15.03 -3.91 -20.33
CA LEU A 139 -15.93 -3.33 -19.33
C LEU A 139 -15.46 -1.95 -18.88
N VAL A 140 -14.17 -1.82 -18.56
CA VAL A 140 -13.61 -0.58 -18.02
C VAL A 140 -13.35 0.42 -19.14
N GLY A 141 -12.89 -0.02 -20.32
CA GLY A 141 -12.49 0.85 -21.41
C GLY A 141 -11.22 1.66 -21.11
N GLU A 142 -10.95 2.65 -21.94
CA GLU A 142 -9.79 3.54 -21.79
C GLU A 142 -10.12 4.70 -20.84
N ARG A 143 -9.35 4.82 -19.75
CA ARG A 143 -9.56 5.82 -18.69
C ARG A 143 -8.23 6.31 -18.14
N ASP A 144 -8.07 7.62 -18.01
CA ASP A 144 -6.83 8.24 -17.50
C ASP A 144 -6.53 7.89 -16.05
N ASN A 145 -7.54 7.44 -15.28
CA ASN A 145 -7.44 7.16 -13.86
C ASN A 145 -7.50 5.66 -13.51
N VAL A 146 -7.40 4.77 -14.50
CA VAL A 146 -7.38 3.33 -14.29
C VAL A 146 -6.24 2.70 -15.07
N VAL A 147 -5.47 1.86 -14.40
CA VAL A 147 -4.47 0.97 -15.00
C VAL A 147 -4.81 -0.47 -14.65
N PHE A 148 -4.21 -1.42 -15.36
CA PHE A 148 -4.54 -2.83 -15.25
C PHE A 148 -3.33 -3.65 -14.81
N SER A 149 -3.59 -4.77 -14.15
CA SER A 149 -2.66 -5.90 -14.16
C SER A 149 -3.15 -6.99 -15.11
N CYS A 150 -2.23 -7.81 -15.60
CA CYS A 150 -2.56 -8.97 -16.43
C CYS A 150 -1.94 -10.23 -15.81
N GLY A 151 -2.75 -11.24 -15.52
CA GLY A 151 -2.26 -12.47 -14.93
C GLY A 151 -3.32 -13.51 -14.65
N VAL A 152 -2.87 -14.62 -14.05
CA VAL A 152 -3.71 -15.76 -13.67
C VAL A 152 -3.50 -16.06 -12.20
N HIS A 153 -4.59 -15.95 -11.43
CA HIS A 153 -4.62 -16.16 -9.99
C HIS A 153 -4.29 -17.63 -9.63
N PRO A 154 -3.63 -17.91 -8.48
CA PRO A 154 -3.30 -19.28 -8.05
C PRO A 154 -4.51 -20.22 -7.86
N LEU A 155 -5.68 -19.67 -7.56
CA LEU A 155 -6.94 -20.43 -7.48
C LEU A 155 -7.64 -20.64 -8.83
N ASN A 156 -7.21 -19.96 -9.89
CA ASN A 156 -7.76 -20.11 -11.24
C ASN A 156 -6.86 -20.95 -12.14
N GLN A 157 -6.23 -21.98 -11.55
CA GLN A 157 -5.31 -22.86 -12.27
C GLN A 157 -6.00 -24.06 -12.91
N ASN A 158 -7.32 -24.20 -12.83
CA ASN A 158 -8.03 -25.37 -13.35
C ASN A 158 -7.88 -25.51 -14.88
N ASP A 159 -7.96 -24.39 -15.59
CA ASP A 159 -7.79 -24.31 -17.03
C ASP A 159 -6.35 -23.91 -17.38
N PRO A 160 -5.63 -24.69 -18.20
CA PRO A 160 -4.35 -24.27 -18.73
C PRO A 160 -4.48 -22.99 -19.55
N TYR A 161 -3.47 -22.14 -19.49
CA TYR A 161 -3.36 -20.96 -20.35
C TYR A 161 -2.07 -21.02 -21.18
N ASP A 162 -2.05 -20.30 -22.29
CA ASP A 162 -0.83 -20.13 -23.09
C ASP A 162 0.02 -18.99 -22.52
N VAL A 163 1.27 -19.30 -22.17
CA VAL A 163 2.24 -18.33 -21.64
C VAL A 163 2.55 -17.22 -22.66
N GLU A 164 2.47 -17.51 -23.95
CA GLU A 164 2.65 -16.50 -25.01
C GLU A 164 1.48 -15.51 -25.05
N ASP A 165 0.26 -15.96 -24.74
CA ASP A 165 -0.88 -15.05 -24.58
C ASP A 165 -0.72 -14.15 -23.35
N LEU A 166 -0.26 -14.71 -22.22
CA LEU A 166 0.07 -13.89 -21.05
C LEU A 166 1.12 -12.83 -21.41
N ARG A 167 2.21 -13.20 -22.08
CA ARG A 167 3.27 -12.27 -22.49
C ARG A 167 2.73 -11.17 -23.40
N ARG A 168 1.95 -11.54 -24.42
CA ARG A 168 1.37 -10.60 -25.39
C ARG A 168 0.42 -9.62 -24.72
N LEU A 169 -0.52 -10.12 -23.91
CA LEU A 169 -1.53 -9.29 -23.22
C LEU A 169 -0.88 -8.40 -22.16
N ALA A 170 0.10 -8.92 -21.41
CA ALA A 170 0.82 -8.15 -20.40
C ALA A 170 1.66 -7.02 -21.00
N ALA A 171 1.98 -7.05 -22.30
CA ALA A 171 2.72 -5.99 -22.99
C ALA A 171 1.83 -4.81 -23.45
N GLU A 172 0.49 -4.94 -23.38
CA GLU A 172 -0.42 -3.90 -23.83
C GLU A 172 -0.30 -2.60 -23.03
N GLU A 173 -0.63 -1.48 -23.70
CA GLU A 173 -0.73 -0.15 -23.07
C GLU A 173 -1.79 -0.17 -21.96
N GLY A 174 -1.51 0.50 -20.84
CA GLY A 174 -2.36 0.50 -19.66
C GLY A 174 -2.14 -0.69 -18.71
N VAL A 175 -1.41 -1.73 -19.12
CA VAL A 175 -0.97 -2.79 -18.19
C VAL A 175 0.31 -2.37 -17.49
N VAL A 176 0.27 -2.26 -16.16
CA VAL A 176 1.42 -1.79 -15.35
C VAL A 176 2.05 -2.89 -14.50
N ALA A 177 1.41 -4.05 -14.39
CA ALA A 177 1.90 -5.15 -13.54
C ALA A 177 1.46 -6.52 -14.05
N LEU A 178 2.21 -7.54 -13.67
CA LEU A 178 1.85 -8.95 -13.86
C LEU A 178 1.09 -9.45 -12.64
N GLY A 179 -0.01 -10.16 -12.85
CA GLY A 179 -0.81 -10.77 -11.80
C GLY A 179 -2.24 -10.23 -11.70
N GLU A 180 -2.95 -10.49 -10.59
CA GLU A 180 -2.37 -11.16 -9.43
C GLU A 180 -2.00 -12.63 -9.69
N THR A 181 -0.84 -13.03 -9.18
CA THR A 181 -0.23 -14.35 -9.33
C THR A 181 0.27 -14.81 -7.95
N GLY A 182 1.03 -15.89 -7.85
CA GLY A 182 1.59 -16.36 -6.58
C GLY A 182 1.04 -17.73 -6.20
N LEU A 183 0.83 -17.98 -4.90
CA LEU A 183 0.55 -19.31 -4.36
C LEU A 183 -0.55 -19.27 -3.28
N ASP A 184 -1.57 -20.12 -3.41
CA ASP A 184 -2.61 -20.33 -2.41
C ASP A 184 -2.78 -21.82 -2.12
N TYR A 185 -2.24 -22.27 -1.00
CA TYR A 185 -2.28 -23.68 -0.60
C TYR A 185 -3.44 -23.98 0.35
N TYR A 186 -4.23 -22.98 0.71
CA TYR A 186 -5.33 -23.14 1.66
C TYR A 186 -6.52 -23.87 1.01
N TYR A 187 -6.91 -23.47 -0.21
CA TYR A 187 -8.08 -24.04 -0.87
C TYR A 187 -7.78 -25.23 -1.79
N THR A 188 -6.65 -25.19 -2.52
CA THR A 188 -6.34 -26.18 -3.57
C THR A 188 -4.88 -26.68 -3.49
N PRO A 189 -4.46 -27.27 -2.35
CA PRO A 189 -3.09 -27.76 -2.16
C PRO A 189 -2.64 -28.81 -3.17
N GLU A 190 -3.55 -29.48 -3.86
CA GLU A 190 -3.28 -30.42 -4.95
C GLU A 190 -2.80 -29.73 -6.24
N THR A 191 -3.04 -28.43 -6.41
CA THR A 191 -2.64 -27.67 -7.61
C THR A 191 -1.27 -26.98 -7.48
N LYS A 192 -0.54 -27.23 -6.36
CA LYS A 192 0.76 -26.63 -6.03
C LYS A 192 1.73 -26.50 -7.20
N VAL A 193 2.00 -27.61 -7.89
CA VAL A 193 2.97 -27.63 -9.00
C VAL A 193 2.56 -26.66 -10.12
N ARG A 194 1.26 -26.61 -10.44
CA ARG A 194 0.73 -25.73 -11.47
C ARG A 194 0.76 -24.27 -11.04
N GLN A 195 0.45 -23.98 -9.77
CA GLN A 195 0.57 -22.63 -9.20
C GLN A 195 2.02 -22.12 -9.26
N GLN A 196 2.99 -22.96 -8.87
CA GLN A 196 4.42 -22.62 -8.90
C GLN A 196 4.91 -22.35 -10.32
N GLU A 197 4.58 -23.22 -11.28
CA GLU A 197 4.91 -23.04 -12.69
C GLU A 197 4.32 -21.73 -13.23
N SER A 198 3.04 -21.48 -12.97
CA SER A 198 2.38 -20.22 -13.36
C SER A 198 3.05 -19.00 -12.72
N PHE A 199 3.39 -19.08 -11.43
CA PHE A 199 4.04 -17.98 -10.71
C PHE A 199 5.41 -17.64 -11.30
N ILE A 200 6.20 -18.66 -11.62
CA ILE A 200 7.50 -18.53 -12.30
C ILE A 200 7.33 -17.81 -13.65
N HIS A 201 6.36 -18.22 -14.49
CA HIS A 201 6.10 -17.56 -15.77
C HIS A 201 5.79 -16.06 -15.61
N HIS A 202 5.01 -15.68 -14.59
CA HIS A 202 4.68 -14.28 -14.34
C HIS A 202 5.91 -13.46 -13.95
N ILE A 203 6.82 -14.00 -13.13
CA ILE A 203 8.06 -13.30 -12.75
C ILE A 203 8.97 -13.15 -13.97
N GLN A 204 9.11 -14.20 -14.78
CA GLN A 204 9.93 -14.16 -15.99
C GLN A 204 9.44 -13.10 -16.97
N ILE A 205 8.13 -13.07 -17.26
CA ILE A 205 7.53 -12.06 -18.15
C ILE A 205 7.61 -10.66 -17.53
N GLY A 206 7.40 -10.54 -16.22
CA GLY A 206 7.58 -9.27 -15.50
C GLY A 206 8.99 -8.70 -15.68
N ARG A 207 10.02 -9.55 -15.62
CA ARG A 207 11.41 -9.18 -15.90
C ARG A 207 11.65 -8.82 -17.36
N GLU A 208 11.10 -9.58 -18.30
CA GLU A 208 11.20 -9.30 -19.74
C GLU A 208 10.59 -7.95 -20.11
N LEU A 209 9.42 -7.63 -19.54
CA LEU A 209 8.67 -6.40 -19.84
C LEU A 209 9.03 -5.23 -18.91
N ASN A 210 9.89 -5.44 -17.92
CA ASN A 210 10.19 -4.49 -16.84
C ASN A 210 8.92 -3.99 -16.12
N LYS A 211 8.03 -4.92 -15.78
CA LYS A 211 6.78 -4.68 -15.05
C LYS A 211 6.77 -5.47 -13.73
N PRO A 212 6.40 -4.84 -12.59
CA PRO A 212 6.36 -5.52 -11.29
C PRO A 212 5.33 -6.65 -11.25
N VAL A 213 5.53 -7.61 -10.35
CA VAL A 213 4.54 -8.67 -10.05
C VAL A 213 3.67 -8.32 -8.84
N ILE A 214 2.37 -8.61 -8.93
CA ILE A 214 1.42 -8.56 -7.82
C ILE A 214 1.25 -9.98 -7.29
N VAL A 215 1.72 -10.22 -6.06
CA VAL A 215 1.84 -11.55 -5.47
C VAL A 215 0.78 -11.75 -4.39
N HIS A 216 -0.11 -12.70 -4.63
CA HIS A 216 -0.97 -13.33 -3.62
C HIS A 216 -0.22 -14.49 -2.98
N THR A 217 -0.27 -14.57 -1.65
CA THR A 217 0.29 -15.72 -0.92
C THR A 217 -0.63 -16.10 0.22
N ARG A 218 -0.93 -17.39 0.36
CA ARG A 218 -1.69 -17.92 1.49
C ARG A 218 -1.26 -19.35 1.80
N ASP A 219 -0.85 -19.60 3.04
CA ASP A 219 -0.32 -20.89 3.51
C ASP A 219 0.81 -21.48 2.65
N ALA A 220 1.53 -20.62 1.93
CA ALA A 220 2.54 -20.99 0.92
C ALA A 220 3.87 -20.23 1.06
N ARG A 221 4.06 -19.52 2.18
CA ARG A 221 5.13 -18.53 2.39
C ARG A 221 6.53 -19.00 1.98
N ALA A 222 6.93 -20.20 2.41
CA ALA A 222 8.28 -20.71 2.17
C ALA A 222 8.56 -20.85 0.66
N ASP A 223 7.60 -21.43 -0.06
CA ASP A 223 7.69 -21.63 -1.51
C ASP A 223 7.59 -20.28 -2.24
N THR A 224 6.71 -19.37 -1.79
CA THR A 224 6.59 -18.02 -2.36
C THR A 224 7.93 -17.29 -2.29
N LEU A 225 8.59 -17.27 -1.12
CA LEU A 225 9.88 -16.61 -0.94
C LEU A 225 11.01 -17.30 -1.70
N ALA A 226 10.99 -18.64 -1.80
CA ALA A 226 11.98 -19.39 -2.58
C ALA A 226 11.90 -19.00 -4.06
N ILE A 227 10.71 -19.06 -4.67
CA ILE A 227 10.50 -18.73 -6.08
C ILE A 227 10.86 -17.26 -6.36
N LEU A 228 10.45 -16.32 -5.51
CA LEU A 228 10.79 -14.90 -5.68
C LEU A 228 12.31 -14.66 -5.70
N ARG A 229 13.08 -15.40 -4.89
CA ARG A 229 14.54 -15.31 -4.84
C ARG A 229 15.19 -15.99 -6.05
N GLU A 230 14.76 -17.20 -6.38
CA GLU A 230 15.31 -18.01 -7.47
C GLU A 230 15.09 -17.35 -8.83
N GLU A 231 13.89 -16.82 -9.06
CA GLU A 231 13.50 -16.13 -10.30
C GLU A 231 13.92 -14.65 -10.34
N LYS A 232 14.64 -14.17 -9.31
CA LYS A 232 15.25 -12.83 -9.24
C LYS A 232 14.22 -11.71 -9.43
N VAL A 233 13.13 -11.78 -8.65
CA VAL A 233 12.05 -10.77 -8.70
C VAL A 233 12.55 -9.33 -8.50
N THR A 234 13.71 -9.15 -7.85
CA THR A 234 14.36 -7.85 -7.67
C THR A 234 14.63 -7.09 -8.98
N ASP A 235 14.72 -7.81 -10.11
CA ASP A 235 14.95 -7.21 -11.42
C ASP A 235 13.70 -6.48 -11.96
N CYS A 236 12.49 -6.92 -11.59
CA CYS A 236 11.23 -6.29 -12.01
C CYS A 236 10.47 -5.59 -10.87
N GLY A 237 10.83 -5.89 -9.62
CA GLY A 237 10.08 -5.47 -8.44
C GLY A 237 8.74 -6.18 -8.30
N GLY A 238 7.99 -5.82 -7.26
CA GLY A 238 6.67 -6.39 -6.99
C GLY A 238 6.06 -5.88 -5.70
N VAL A 239 4.79 -6.23 -5.50
CA VAL A 239 4.05 -6.02 -4.26
C VAL A 239 3.47 -7.34 -3.80
N LEU A 240 3.50 -7.58 -2.50
CA LEU A 240 2.83 -8.71 -1.88
C LEU A 240 1.45 -8.21 -1.43
N HIS A 241 0.41 -8.55 -2.19
CA HIS A 241 -0.94 -8.09 -1.99
C HIS A 241 -1.66 -8.93 -0.93
N CYS A 242 -2.49 -8.27 -0.11
CA CYS A 242 -3.22 -8.86 1.02
C CYS A 242 -2.31 -9.60 2.02
N PHE A 243 -1.33 -8.88 2.59
CA PHE A 243 -0.42 -9.40 3.61
C PHE A 243 -1.19 -9.83 4.87
N THR A 244 -1.49 -11.13 4.96
CA THR A 244 -2.02 -11.78 6.18
C THR A 244 -0.96 -12.57 6.94
N GLU A 245 0.32 -12.32 6.66
CA GLU A 245 1.45 -13.10 7.16
C GLU A 245 2.07 -12.54 8.45
N ASP A 246 2.74 -13.41 9.22
CA ASP A 246 3.31 -13.07 10.52
C ASP A 246 4.58 -12.21 10.43
N ARG A 247 4.76 -11.37 11.45
CA ARG A 247 5.76 -10.30 11.61
C ARG A 247 7.24 -10.64 11.37
N GLU A 248 7.65 -11.90 11.36
CA GLU A 248 9.08 -12.29 11.29
C GLU A 248 9.75 -12.04 9.92
N ASN A 249 9.03 -11.81 8.83
CA ASN A 249 9.67 -11.75 7.49
C ASN A 249 9.19 -10.58 6.60
N GLY A 250 9.04 -9.38 7.17
CA GLY A 250 8.74 -8.14 6.43
C GLY A 250 9.97 -7.26 6.15
N GLY A 251 11.17 -7.85 6.00
CA GLY A 251 12.45 -7.14 5.82
C GLY A 251 13.19 -7.58 4.58
#